data_AF-A0A3B8WTN1-F1
#
_entry.id   AF-A0A3B8WTN1-F1
#
_cell.length_a   1.000
_cell.length_b   1.000
_cell.length_c   1.000
_cell.angle_alpha   90.00
_cell.angle_beta   90.00
_cell.angle_gamma   90.00
#
_symmetry.space_group_name_H-M   'P 1'
#
loop_
_entity.id
_entity.type
_entity.pdbx_description
1 polymer ?
#
loop_
_entity_poly.entity_id
_entity_poly.type
_entity_poly.pdbx_seq_one_letter_code
_entity_poly.pdbx_strand_id
1 'polypeptide(L)'
;LRELMEREAMKLQQKLRLAMEVNAWPLMTDLVRRGLGYTVLSYASVHEMLERDEVIAIPITNPTLFRSLSIVTPRDLPPTLATLKLAETVMKQVTLQVKQGIWKGRALFDENSLDGLNAPSHFGVAEE
;
A
#
# COMPACT_ATOMS: atom_id res chain seq x y z
N LEU A 1 1.97 -8.79 -2.30
CA LEU A 1 3.44 -8.84 -2.10
C LEU A 1 3.98 -10.22 -2.41
N ARG A 2 3.43 -11.28 -1.79
CA ARG A 2 3.74 -12.67 -2.13
C ARG A 2 3.75 -12.94 -3.64
N GLU A 3 2.65 -12.67 -4.34
CA GLU A 3 2.59 -12.87 -5.79
C GLU A 3 3.67 -12.10 -6.57
N LEU A 4 4.01 -10.87 -6.14
CA LEU A 4 5.08 -10.10 -6.77
C LEU A 4 6.42 -10.81 -6.58
N MET A 5 6.72 -11.25 -5.36
CA MET A 5 7.96 -11.97 -5.06
C MET A 5 8.03 -13.30 -5.82
N GLU A 6 6.93 -14.05 -5.89
CA GLU A 6 6.86 -15.31 -6.64
C GLU A 6 7.06 -15.06 -8.14
N ARG A 7 6.42 -14.04 -8.71
CA ARG A 7 6.61 -13.65 -10.12
C ARG A 7 8.07 -13.30 -10.41
N GLU A 8 8.71 -12.49 -9.56
CA GLU A 8 10.12 -12.11 -9.76
C GLU A 8 11.07 -13.30 -9.55
N ALA A 9 10.84 -14.15 -8.56
CA ALA A 9 11.63 -15.37 -8.37
C ALA A 9 11.51 -16.31 -9.57
N MET A 10 10.31 -16.50 -10.14
CA MET A 10 10.11 -17.29 -11.35
C MET A 10 10.88 -16.75 -12.55
N LYS A 11 10.88 -15.42 -12.77
CA LYS A 11 11.65 -14.79 -13.86
C LYS A 11 13.15 -15.05 -13.73
N LEU A 12 13.65 -15.11 -12.50
CA LEU A 12 15.05 -15.40 -12.19
C LEU A 12 15.36 -16.90 -12.12
N GLN A 13 14.37 -17.77 -12.40
CA GLN A 13 14.47 -19.21 -12.25
C GLN A 13 14.89 -19.65 -10.83
N GLN A 14 14.47 -18.89 -9.83
CA GLN A 14 14.69 -19.15 -8.42
C GLN A 14 13.41 -19.64 -7.73
N LYS A 15 13.58 -20.38 -6.63
CA LYS A 15 12.48 -20.80 -5.76
C LYS A 15 12.57 -20.08 -4.42
N LEU A 16 11.48 -19.45 -4.00
CA LEU A 16 11.35 -18.93 -2.64
C LEU A 16 11.25 -20.12 -1.66
N ARG A 17 12.20 -20.21 -0.73
CA ARG A 17 12.19 -21.22 0.34
C ARG A 17 11.57 -20.60 1.58
N LEU A 18 10.30 -20.93 1.84
CA LEU A 18 9.58 -20.44 3.00
C LEU A 18 9.80 -21.40 4.18
N ALA A 19 10.25 -20.86 5.31
CA ALA A 19 10.34 -21.64 6.55
C ALA A 19 8.94 -21.84 7.18
N MET A 20 8.06 -20.84 7.03
CA MET A 20 6.68 -20.87 7.48
C MET A 20 5.82 -19.90 6.66
N GLU A 21 4.52 -20.15 6.62
CA GLU A 21 3.54 -19.23 6.04
C GLU A 21 2.70 -18.61 7.15
N VAL A 22 2.74 -17.28 7.23
CA VAL A 22 2.00 -16.50 8.23
C VAL A 22 1.27 -15.37 7.52
N ASN A 23 -0.03 -15.20 7.81
CA ASN A 23 -0.87 -14.18 7.18
C ASN A 23 -1.39 -13.13 8.18
N ALA A 24 -0.58 -12.83 9.20
CA ALA A 24 -0.87 -11.78 10.17
C ALA A 24 0.38 -10.91 10.37
N TRP A 25 0.26 -9.62 10.06
CA TRP A 25 1.37 -8.67 10.19
C TRP A 25 1.99 -8.61 11.61
N PRO A 26 1.21 -8.60 12.71
CA PRO A 26 1.79 -8.58 14.06
C PRO A 26 2.62 -9.85 14.35
N LEU A 27 2.16 -11.01 13.89
CA LEU A 27 2.89 -12.27 14.12
C LEU A 27 4.17 -12.33 13.28
N MET A 28 4.12 -11.91 12.01
CA MET A 28 5.32 -11.85 11.16
C MET A 28 6.41 -10.96 11.78
N THR A 29 6.04 -9.79 12.32
CA THR A 29 6.98 -8.85 12.92
C THR A 29 7.51 -9.33 14.27
N ASP A 30 6.68 -9.96 15.10
CA ASP A 30 7.10 -10.57 16.38
C ASP A 30 8.12 -11.71 16.15
N LEU A 31 7.90 -12.57 15.15
CA LEU A 31 8.84 -13.64 14.79
C LEU A 31 10.21 -13.10 14.37
N VAL A 32 10.23 -12.01 13.59
CA VAL A 32 11.49 -11.33 13.20
C VAL A 32 12.18 -10.73 14.41
N ARG A 33 11.45 -10.03 15.28
CA ARG A 33 11.99 -9.44 16.52
C ARG A 33 12.59 -10.48 17.46
N ARG A 34 12.04 -11.69 17.48
CA ARG A 34 12.56 -12.83 18.25
C ARG A 34 13.72 -13.56 17.58
N GLY A 35 14.16 -13.11 16.40
CA GLY A 35 15.28 -13.72 15.67
C GLY A 35 14.93 -15.06 15.00
N LEU A 36 13.65 -15.35 14.78
CA LEU A 36 13.19 -16.63 14.20
C LEU A 36 13.21 -16.65 12.66
N GLY A 37 13.64 -15.56 12.03
CA GLY A 37 13.83 -15.48 10.59
C GLY A 37 13.71 -14.06 10.04
N TYR A 38 13.49 -13.98 8.73
CA TYR A 38 13.26 -12.73 8.01
C TYR A 38 11.89 -12.74 7.35
N THR A 39 11.38 -11.56 7.05
CA THR A 39 10.17 -11.39 6.24
C THR A 39 10.37 -10.27 5.25
N VAL A 40 9.51 -10.21 4.23
CA VAL A 40 9.48 -9.12 3.26
C VAL A 40 8.16 -8.38 3.43
N LEU A 41 8.26 -7.08 3.67
CA LEU A 41 7.14 -6.17 3.89
C LEU A 41 7.34 -4.86 3.12
N SER A 42 6.29 -4.06 2.97
CA SER A 42 6.48 -2.68 2.49
C SER A 42 7.19 -1.86 3.56
N TYR A 43 8.10 -0.98 3.14
CA TYR A 43 8.84 -0.11 4.07
C TYR A 43 7.90 0.66 5.01
N ALA A 44 6.83 1.23 4.47
CA ALA A 44 5.83 1.97 5.25
C ALA A 44 5.21 1.15 6.39
N SER A 45 5.05 -0.17 6.23
CA SER A 45 4.43 -1.01 7.26
C SER A 45 5.34 -1.27 8.46
N VAL A 46 6.63 -1.00 8.35
CA VAL A 46 7.61 -1.17 9.44
C VAL A 46 8.29 0.15 9.82
N HIS A 47 7.87 1.28 9.24
CA HIS A 47 8.54 2.57 9.44
C HIS A 47 8.64 2.94 10.93
N GLU A 48 7.54 2.86 11.68
CA GLU A 48 7.57 3.14 13.12
C GLU A 48 8.46 2.17 13.92
N MET A 49 8.57 0.92 13.48
CA MET A 49 9.45 -0.06 14.11
C MET A 49 10.93 0.26 13.84
N LEU A 50 11.23 0.78 12.65
CA LEU A 50 12.56 1.27 12.30
C LEU A 50 12.95 2.49 13.15
N GLU A 51 12.04 3.45 13.32
CA GLU A 51 12.26 4.63 14.17
C GLU A 51 12.50 4.25 15.65
N ARG A 52 12.06 3.06 16.07
CA ARG A 52 12.24 2.52 17.42
C ARG A 52 13.39 1.52 17.52
N ASP A 53 14.18 1.33 16.46
CA ASP A 53 15.26 0.34 16.38
C ASP A 53 14.83 -1.11 16.70
N GLU A 54 13.55 -1.44 16.52
CA GLU A 54 13.03 -2.79 16.81
C GLU A 54 13.37 -3.80 15.72
N VAL A 55 13.59 -3.32 14.50
CA VAL A 55 13.93 -4.09 13.30
C VAL A 55 14.88 -3.27 12.43
N ILE A 56 15.51 -3.94 11.46
CA ILE A 56 16.24 -3.28 10.36
C ILE A 56 15.54 -3.57 9.04
N ALA A 57 15.54 -2.61 8.11
CA ALA A 57 15.03 -2.79 6.75
C ALA A 57 16.20 -2.96 5.77
N ILE A 58 16.23 -4.09 5.06
CA ILE A 58 17.21 -4.37 4.02
C ILE A 58 16.52 -4.23 2.66
N PRO A 59 16.92 -3.27 1.81
CA PRO A 59 16.28 -3.07 0.50
C PRO A 59 16.66 -4.20 -0.47
N ILE A 60 15.67 -4.72 -1.19
CA ILE A 60 15.90 -5.63 -2.32
C ILE A 60 16.20 -4.77 -3.56
N THR A 61 17.46 -4.78 -4.01
CA THR A 61 17.94 -3.92 -5.11
C THR A 61 17.98 -4.63 -6.47
N ASN A 62 18.12 -5.95 -6.48
CA ASN A 62 18.18 -6.75 -7.71
C ASN A 62 17.30 -8.01 -7.62
N PRO A 63 16.12 -8.04 -8.26
CA PRO A 63 15.48 -6.93 -8.97
C PRO A 63 14.91 -5.92 -7.97
N THR A 64 14.88 -4.64 -8.34
CA THR A 64 14.16 -3.65 -7.55
C THR A 64 12.65 -3.94 -7.65
N LEU A 65 11.98 -4.07 -6.51
CA LEU A 65 10.55 -4.43 -6.44
C LEU A 65 9.67 -3.18 -6.39
N PHE A 66 8.73 -3.06 -7.31
CA PHE A 66 7.74 -1.98 -7.34
C PHE A 66 6.32 -2.55 -7.28
N ARG A 67 5.43 -1.80 -6.63
CA ARG A 67 3.97 -2.03 -6.68
C ARG A 67 3.25 -0.69 -6.66
N SER A 68 2.13 -0.63 -7.36
CA SER A 68 1.21 0.50 -7.29
C SER A 68 0.13 0.24 -6.24
N LEU A 69 -0.37 1.32 -5.63
CA LEU A 69 -1.59 1.33 -4.85
C LEU A 69 -2.57 2.26 -5.57
N SER A 70 -3.83 1.86 -5.60
CA SER A 70 -4.87 2.54 -6.38
C SER A 70 -6.12 2.68 -5.52
N ILE A 71 -6.76 3.85 -5.63
CA ILE A 71 -8.14 4.02 -5.18
C ILE A 71 -9.02 3.47 -6.31
N VAL A 72 -9.93 2.55 -5.98
CA VAL A 72 -10.80 1.90 -6.95
C VAL A 72 -12.24 2.24 -6.59
N THR A 73 -13.00 2.71 -7.58
CA THR A 73 -14.42 3.02 -7.45
C THR A 73 -15.24 2.09 -8.33
N PRO A 74 -16.51 1.81 -7.99
CA PRO A 74 -17.40 1.11 -8.89
C PRO A 74 -17.55 1.87 -10.22
N ARG A 75 -17.69 1.12 -11.32
CA ARG A 75 -17.90 1.72 -12.64
C ARG A 75 -19.34 2.23 -12.82
N ASP A 76 -20.30 1.50 -12.28
CA ASP A 76 -21.73 1.69 -12.54
C ASP A 76 -22.46 2.43 -11.40
N LEU A 77 -21.72 2.90 -10.40
CA LEU A 77 -22.25 3.69 -9.29
C LEU A 77 -21.48 5.01 -9.19
N PRO A 78 -22.12 6.15 -9.49
CA PRO A 78 -21.51 7.45 -9.30
C PRO A 78 -21.08 7.65 -7.84
N PRO A 79 -19.89 8.22 -7.59
CA PRO A 79 -19.42 8.47 -6.23
C PRO A 79 -20.27 9.54 -5.56
N THR A 80 -20.47 9.40 -4.25
CA THR A 80 -21.04 10.50 -3.46
C THR A 80 -20.01 11.62 -3.26
N LEU A 81 -20.47 12.81 -2.89
CA LEU A 81 -19.57 13.89 -2.47
C LEU A 81 -18.64 13.45 -1.32
N ALA A 82 -19.15 12.68 -0.37
CA ALA A 82 -18.35 12.14 0.74
C ALA A 82 -17.25 11.18 0.24
N THR A 83 -17.54 10.34 -0.74
CA THR A 83 -16.56 9.44 -1.39
C THR A 83 -15.44 10.25 -2.05
N LEU A 84 -15.78 11.31 -2.78
CA LEU A 84 -14.80 12.18 -3.44
C LEU A 84 -13.90 12.88 -2.42
N LYS A 85 -14.49 13.47 -1.37
CA LYS A 85 -13.71 14.12 -0.30
C LYS A 85 -12.82 13.16 0.49
N LEU A 86 -13.27 11.92 0.66
CA LEU A 86 -12.42 10.87 1.23
C LEU A 86 -11.23 10.55 0.31
N ALA A 87 -11.47 10.38 -1.00
CA ALA A 87 -10.41 10.12 -1.96
C ALA A 87 -9.37 11.25 -2.00
N GLU A 88 -9.83 12.52 -2.06
CA GLU A 88 -8.96 13.70 -1.95
C GLU A 88 -8.11 13.66 -0.67
N THR A 89 -8.73 13.35 0.47
CA THR A 89 -8.05 13.29 1.77
C THR A 89 -6.99 12.20 1.79
N VAL A 90 -7.31 11.00 1.29
CA VAL A 90 -6.37 9.87 1.18
C VAL A 90 -5.19 10.24 0.28
N MET A 91 -5.46 10.81 -0.91
CA MET A 91 -4.41 11.24 -1.85
C MET A 91 -3.49 12.30 -1.23
N LYS A 92 -4.06 13.25 -0.48
CA LYS A 92 -3.28 14.27 0.26
C LYS A 92 -2.39 13.64 1.32
N GLN A 93 -2.92 12.72 2.13
CA GLN A 93 -2.16 12.04 3.18
C GLN A 93 -1.04 11.16 2.61
N VAL A 94 -1.32 10.40 1.56
CA VAL A 94 -0.29 9.58 0.87
C VAL A 94 0.82 10.48 0.32
N THR A 95 0.47 11.60 -0.33
CA THR A 95 1.46 12.56 -0.83
C THR A 95 2.33 13.13 0.30
N LEU A 96 1.72 13.46 1.44
CA LEU A 96 2.45 13.93 2.62
C LEU A 96 3.41 12.87 3.16
N GLN A 97 2.95 11.63 3.32
CA GLN A 97 3.78 10.52 3.82
C GLN A 97 4.93 10.15 2.87
N VAL A 98 4.73 10.29 1.55
CA VAL A 98 5.82 10.16 0.57
C VAL A 98 6.85 11.28 0.74
N LYS A 99 6.40 12.54 0.86
CA LYS A 99 7.31 13.69 1.09
C LYS A 99 8.09 13.55 2.40
N GLN A 100 7.48 13.02 3.45
CA GLN A 100 8.11 12.74 4.73
C GLN A 100 9.02 11.51 4.71
N GLY A 101 9.05 10.74 3.62
CA GLY A 101 9.87 9.55 3.49
C GLY A 101 9.38 8.33 4.27
N ILE A 102 8.19 8.40 4.88
CA ILE A 102 7.49 7.27 5.51
C ILE A 102 7.16 6.23 4.44
N TRP A 103 6.69 6.69 3.28
CA TRP A 103 6.49 5.86 2.10
C TRP A 103 7.63 6.08 1.12
N LYS A 104 8.45 5.05 0.90
CA LYS A 104 9.50 5.07 -0.13
C LYS A 104 8.87 4.82 -1.50
N GLY A 105 8.63 5.88 -2.25
CA GLY A 105 8.02 5.80 -3.57
C GLY A 105 7.71 7.18 -4.15
N ARG A 106 6.74 7.23 -5.07
CA ARG A 106 6.23 8.46 -5.67
C ARG A 106 4.71 8.39 -5.82
N ALA A 107 4.04 9.54 -5.76
CA ALA A 107 2.64 9.63 -6.17
C ALA A 107 2.53 9.32 -7.68
N LEU A 108 1.47 8.60 -8.05
CA LEU A 108 1.14 8.27 -9.45
C LEU A 108 -0.14 8.98 -9.90
N PHE A 109 -0.50 10.06 -9.20
CA PHE A 109 -1.69 10.87 -9.40
C PHE A 109 -1.31 12.35 -9.23
N ASP A 110 -2.19 13.22 -9.68
CA ASP A 110 -2.11 14.67 -9.61
C ASP A 110 -3.40 15.27 -9.03
N GLU A 111 -3.47 16.61 -9.00
CA GLU A 111 -4.62 17.35 -8.45
C GLU A 111 -5.92 17.11 -9.23
N ASN A 112 -5.83 16.75 -10.51
CA ASN A 112 -6.96 16.58 -11.43
C ASN A 112 -7.43 15.12 -11.53
N SER A 113 -6.78 14.20 -10.80
CA SER A 113 -7.03 12.76 -10.93
C SER A 113 -8.44 12.32 -10.51
N LEU A 114 -9.23 13.21 -9.90
CA LEU A 114 -10.63 12.97 -9.53
C LEU A 114 -11.63 13.72 -10.40
N ASP A 115 -11.20 14.59 -11.34
CA ASP A 115 -12.11 15.45 -12.12
C ASP A 115 -13.08 14.67 -13.01
N GLY A 116 -12.73 13.44 -13.39
CA GLY A 116 -13.60 12.53 -14.15
C GLY A 116 -14.67 11.83 -13.31
N LEU A 117 -14.65 11.99 -11.99
CA LEU A 117 -15.55 11.34 -11.04
C LEU A 117 -16.58 12.35 -10.53
N ASN A 118 -17.70 12.48 -11.23
CA ASN A 118 -18.75 13.43 -10.85
C ASN A 118 -19.74 12.81 -9.86
N ALA A 119 -20.00 13.52 -8.76
CA ALA A 119 -21.14 13.23 -7.90
C ALA A 119 -22.44 13.70 -8.56
N PRO A 120 -23.55 12.97 -8.43
CA PRO A 120 -24.86 13.43 -8.90
C PRO A 120 -25.21 14.79 -8.28
N SER A 121 -25.70 15.74 -9.08
CA SER A 121 -26.10 17.07 -8.62
C SER A 121 -27.39 17.08 -7.80
N HIS A 122 -28.19 16.01 -7.90
CA HIS A 122 -29.39 15.79 -7.10
C HIS A 122 -29.15 14.65 -6.12
N PHE A 123 -28.95 14.98 -4.84
CA PHE A 123 -29.32 14.06 -3.78
C PHE A 123 -30.85 14.08 -3.74
N GLY A 124 -31.48 13.02 -4.25
CA GLY A 124 -32.91 12.83 -4.09
C GLY A 124 -33.23 12.83 -2.60
N VAL A 125 -33.73 13.95 -2.10
CA VAL A 125 -34.50 13.96 -0.85
C VAL A 125 -35.64 13.01 -1.09
N ALA A 126 -35.73 11.96 -0.28
CA ALA A 126 -36.87 11.06 -0.30
C ALA A 126 -38.13 11.93 -0.12
N GLU A 127 -39.00 11.93 -1.13
CA GLU A 127 -40.34 12.49 -0.98
C GLU A 127 -41.08 11.67 0.10
N GLU A 128 -41.60 12.38 1.10
CA GLU A 128 -42.44 11.83 2.18
C GLU A 128 -43.81 11.39 1.67
#